data_AF-A0A377A1F5-F1
#
_entry.id   AF-A0A377A1F5-F1
#
_cell.length_a   1.000
_cell.length_b   1.000
_cell.length_c   1.000
_cell.angle_alpha   90.00
_cell.angle_beta   90.00
_cell.angle_gamma   90.00
#
_symmetry.space_group_name_H-M   'P 1'
#
loop_
_entity.id
_entity.type
_entity.pdbx_description
1 polymer ?
#
loop_
_entity_poly.entity_id
_entity_poly.type
_entity_poly.pdbx_seq_one_letter_code
_entity_poly.pdbx_strand_id
1 'polypeptide(L)'
;MALAEDFLSRRQYGIRFRNLETGNWYPELLDNVEPSFVWANDSWTFYYVRKHPVTLLPYQVWRHAIGTPASQDKLIYEEKDDTYYVSLHKTTSKHYVVIHLASATTSEVRLLDAEMADAEPFVFLPRRKDHEYSLDHYQHRFYLRSNRHGKTLAYTVPACVMSNSGKS
;
A
#
# COMPACT_ATOMS: atom_id res chain seq x y z
N MET A 1 -10.89 11.70 -9.28
CA MET A 1 -9.59 11.39 -9.95
C MET A 1 -8.46 11.85 -9.06
N ALA A 2 -7.37 11.08 -8.96
CA ALA A 2 -6.13 11.47 -8.29
C ALA A 2 -5.00 11.58 -9.33
N LEU A 3 -4.10 12.55 -9.13
CA LEU A 3 -2.94 12.81 -9.99
C LEU A 3 -1.71 12.99 -9.10
N ALA A 4 -0.61 12.31 -9.42
CA ALA A 4 0.70 12.54 -8.82
C ALA A 4 1.59 13.32 -9.80
N GLU A 5 2.11 14.46 -9.37
CA GLU A 5 2.91 15.37 -10.21
C GLU A 5 4.27 15.62 -9.53
N ASP A 6 5.36 15.55 -10.30
CA ASP A 6 6.71 15.97 -9.84
C ASP A 6 7.12 17.23 -10.60
N PHE A 7 7.20 18.35 -9.89
CA PHE A 7 7.59 19.65 -10.45
C PHE A 7 9.07 19.97 -10.27
N LEU A 8 9.79 19.16 -9.48
CA LEU A 8 11.16 19.45 -9.06
C LEU A 8 12.18 18.46 -9.65
N SER A 9 11.72 17.42 -10.35
CA SER A 9 12.55 16.34 -10.91
C SER A 9 13.36 15.62 -9.82
N ARG A 10 12.75 15.47 -8.63
CA ARG A 10 13.38 14.85 -7.45
C ARG A 10 12.70 13.56 -7.02
N ARG A 11 11.73 13.06 -7.81
CA ARG A 11 10.88 11.92 -7.43
C ARG A 11 10.21 12.13 -6.08
N GLN A 12 9.84 13.38 -5.83
CA GLN A 12 9.01 13.82 -4.72
C GLN A 12 7.75 14.34 -5.36
N TYR A 13 6.67 13.59 -5.22
CA TYR A 13 5.42 13.90 -5.89
C TYR A 13 4.50 14.68 -4.96
N GLY A 14 3.68 15.54 -5.55
CA GLY A 14 2.47 16.06 -4.95
C GLY A 14 1.26 15.34 -5.52
N ILE A 15 0.36 14.83 -4.67
CA ILE A 15 -0.92 14.25 -5.10
C ILE A 15 -2.03 15.28 -4.95
N ARG A 16 -2.78 15.49 -6.03
CA ARG A 16 -3.98 16.34 -6.09
C ARG A 16 -5.20 15.55 -6.52
N PHE A 17 -6.37 16.04 -6.11
CA PHE A 17 -7.64 15.41 -6.43
C PHE A 17 -8.54 16.33 -7.24
N ARG A 18 -9.21 15.75 -8.24
CA ARG A 18 -10.19 16.43 -9.07
C ARG A 18 -11.52 15.68 -9.05
N ASN A 19 -12.59 16.41 -8.78
CA ASN A 19 -13.95 15.91 -8.97
C ASN A 19 -14.26 15.91 -10.48
N LEU A 20 -14.59 14.75 -11.03
CA LEU A 20 -14.80 14.60 -12.47
C LEU A 20 -16.19 15.06 -12.92
N GLU A 21 -17.17 15.12 -12.01
CA GLU A 21 -18.53 15.57 -12.33
C GLU A 21 -18.59 17.09 -12.39
N THR A 22 -17.99 17.78 -11.41
CA THR A 22 -17.99 19.25 -11.35
C THR A 22 -16.81 19.88 -12.08
N GLY A 23 -15.75 19.11 -12.34
CA GLY A 23 -14.49 19.59 -12.89
C GLY A 23 -13.63 20.37 -11.91
N ASN A 24 -14.09 20.57 -10.67
CA ASN A 24 -13.39 21.33 -9.63
C ASN A 24 -12.25 20.52 -9.00
N TRP A 25 -11.22 21.24 -8.58
CA TRP A 25 -10.12 20.69 -7.81
C TRP A 25 -10.43 20.78 -6.31
N TYR A 26 -10.04 19.74 -5.58
CA TYR A 26 -10.03 19.79 -4.14
C TYR A 26 -8.83 20.63 -3.65
N PRO A 27 -8.96 21.35 -2.52
CA PRO A 27 -7.93 22.27 -2.05
C PRO A 27 -6.70 21.56 -1.46
N GLU A 28 -6.84 20.32 -1.00
CA GLU A 28 -5.74 19.57 -0.40
C GLU A 28 -4.66 19.14 -1.41
N LEU A 29 -3.43 19.08 -0.89
CA LEU A 29 -2.25 18.59 -1.58
C LEU A 29 -1.51 17.65 -0.63
N LEU A 30 -1.27 16.41 -1.07
CA LEU A 30 -0.44 15.46 -0.33
C LEU A 30 0.99 15.56 -0.88
N ASP A 31 1.90 16.17 -0.13
CA ASP A 31 3.25 16.50 -0.60
C ASP A 31 4.33 15.56 -0.05
N ASN A 32 5.47 15.50 -0.73
CA ASN A 32 6.60 14.60 -0.46
C ASN A 32 6.18 13.12 -0.35
N VAL A 33 5.46 12.66 -1.38
CA VAL A 33 4.93 11.29 -1.47
C VAL A 33 5.53 10.53 -2.65
N GLU A 34 5.35 9.21 -2.64
CA GLU A 34 5.54 8.36 -3.82
C GLU A 34 4.35 8.49 -4.79
N PRO A 35 4.53 8.17 -6.08
CA PRO A 35 3.42 8.12 -7.03
C PRO A 35 2.57 6.84 -6.87
N SER A 36 2.97 5.93 -5.98
CA SER A 36 2.22 4.72 -5.63
C SER A 36 1.14 5.05 -4.60
N PHE A 37 -0.11 4.95 -5.03
CA PHE A 37 -1.29 5.22 -4.22
C PHE A 37 -2.47 4.33 -4.64
N VAL A 38 -3.44 4.16 -3.75
CA VAL A 38 -4.59 3.27 -3.97
C VAL A 38 -5.86 3.87 -3.37
N TRP A 39 -6.95 3.82 -4.13
CA TRP A 39 -8.30 4.10 -3.62
C TRP A 39 -8.88 2.88 -2.90
N ALA A 40 -9.59 3.09 -1.79
CA ALA A 40 -10.55 2.12 -1.28
C ALA A 40 -11.76 1.97 -2.25
N ASN A 41 -12.71 1.10 -1.94
CA ASN A 41 -13.87 0.86 -2.80
C ASN A 41 -15.00 1.89 -2.61
N ASP A 42 -14.93 2.70 -1.55
CA ASP A 42 -15.89 3.79 -1.28
C ASP A 42 -15.70 5.04 -2.16
N SER A 43 -14.58 5.15 -2.90
CA SER A 43 -14.18 6.35 -3.66
C SER A 43 -13.95 7.62 -2.83
N TRP A 44 -13.83 7.49 -1.51
CA TRP A 44 -13.58 8.58 -0.55
C TRP A 44 -12.32 8.38 0.26
N THR A 45 -11.93 7.12 0.48
CA THR A 45 -10.74 6.75 1.24
C THR A 45 -9.58 6.50 0.29
N PHE A 46 -8.45 7.15 0.57
CA PHE A 46 -7.26 7.13 -0.28
C PHE A 46 -6.03 6.76 0.55
N TYR A 47 -5.26 5.80 0.07
CA TYR A 47 -4.01 5.36 0.70
C TYR A 47 -2.81 5.81 -0.13
N TYR A 48 -1.81 6.38 0.52
CA TYR A 48 -0.60 6.88 -0.14
C TYR A 48 0.64 6.59 0.70
N VAL A 49 1.81 6.63 0.05
CA VAL A 49 3.10 6.42 0.73
C VAL A 49 3.86 7.72 0.86
N ARG A 50 4.21 8.09 2.09
CA ARG A 50 5.01 9.27 2.41
C ARG A 50 6.49 8.91 2.47
N LYS A 51 7.31 9.84 1.98
CA LYS A 51 8.77 9.72 1.98
C LYS A 51 9.35 10.34 3.24
N HIS A 52 10.43 9.77 3.75
CA HIS A 52 11.21 10.35 4.81
C HIS A 52 11.84 11.67 4.32
N PRO A 53 11.76 12.79 5.08
CA PRO A 53 12.16 14.11 4.59
C PRO A 53 13.66 14.25 4.28
N VAL A 54 14.51 13.44 4.91
CA VAL A 54 15.98 13.48 4.72
C VAL A 54 16.45 12.40 3.75
N THR A 55 16.26 11.12 4.08
CA THR A 55 16.71 9.97 3.26
C THR A 55 15.92 9.78 1.97
N LEU A 56 14.73 10.38 1.86
CA LEU A 56 13.80 10.20 0.74
C LEU A 56 13.32 8.76 0.55
N LEU A 57 13.46 7.92 1.56
CA LEU A 57 12.95 6.55 1.51
C LEU A 57 11.43 6.52 1.76
N PRO A 58 10.66 5.74 1.00
CA PRO A 58 9.25 5.54 1.26
C PRO A 58 9.07 4.62 2.47
N TYR A 59 8.51 5.14 3.56
CA TYR A 59 8.51 4.44 4.85
C TYR A 59 7.18 4.47 5.60
N GLN A 60 6.26 5.38 5.26
CA GLN A 60 4.95 5.46 5.91
C GLN A 60 3.81 5.31 4.93
N VAL A 61 2.79 4.53 5.32
CA VAL A 61 1.48 4.49 4.66
C VAL A 61 0.50 5.33 5.45
N TRP A 62 -0.18 6.23 4.75
CA TRP A 62 -1.18 7.13 5.33
C TRP A 62 -2.53 6.92 4.66
N ARG A 63 -3.61 7.15 5.42
CA ARG A 63 -4.98 7.19 4.94
C ARG A 63 -5.49 8.61 4.95
N HIS A 64 -5.96 9.04 3.79
CA HIS A 64 -6.54 10.35 3.51
C HIS A 64 -8.03 10.21 3.18
N ALA A 65 -8.84 11.17 3.67
CA ALA A 65 -10.23 11.31 3.32
C ALA A 65 -10.40 12.53 2.39
N ILE A 66 -10.94 12.32 1.20
CA ILE A 66 -11.06 13.38 0.18
C ILE A 66 -11.89 14.55 0.69
N GLY A 67 -11.43 15.77 0.42
CA GLY A 67 -12.04 17.02 0.87
C GLY A 67 -11.70 17.41 2.30
N THR A 68 -10.81 16.68 2.97
CA THR A 68 -10.28 17.05 4.28
C THR A 68 -8.83 17.56 4.18
N PRO A 69 -8.36 18.39 5.13
CA PRO A 69 -6.95 18.77 5.17
C PRO A 69 -6.05 17.56 5.46
N ALA A 70 -4.89 17.49 4.79
CA ALA A 70 -3.90 16.42 5.00
C ALA A 70 -3.41 16.27 6.46
N SER A 71 -3.57 17.31 7.29
CA SER A 71 -3.27 17.26 8.73
C SER A 71 -4.21 16.34 9.52
N GLN A 72 -5.34 15.93 8.94
CA GLN A 72 -6.29 14.97 9.52
C GLN A 72 -6.01 13.52 9.09
N ASP A 73 -5.02 13.31 8.21
CA ASP A 73 -4.68 11.99 7.71
C ASP A 73 -4.20 11.08 8.84
N LYS A 74 -4.51 9.80 8.72
CA LYS A 74 -4.19 8.79 9.74
C LYS A 74 -3.00 7.95 9.28
N LEU A 75 -2.00 7.81 10.14
CA LEU A 75 -0.90 6.87 9.94
C LEU A 75 -1.44 5.44 10.05
N ILE A 76 -1.24 4.64 8.99
CA ILE A 76 -1.69 3.24 8.92
C ILE A 76 -0.53 2.28 9.17
N TYR A 77 0.66 2.62 8.66
CA TYR A 77 1.84 1.80 8.84
C TYR A 77 3.10 2.65 8.76
N GLU A 78 4.10 2.31 9.57
CA GLU A 78 5.44 2.88 9.52
C GLU A 78 6.46 1.74 9.54
N GLU A 79 7.33 1.72 8.52
CA GLU A 79 8.51 0.87 8.49
C GLU A 79 9.65 1.57 9.22
N LYS A 80 10.29 0.83 10.14
CA LYS A 80 11.38 1.31 10.99
C LYS A 80 12.75 0.94 10.47
N ASP A 81 12.81 -0.08 9.61
CA ASP A 81 14.04 -0.55 8.98
C ASP A 81 14.19 0.11 7.60
N ASP A 82 15.18 0.99 7.48
CA ASP A 82 15.44 1.79 6.27
C ASP A 82 15.95 0.97 5.07
N THR A 83 16.20 -0.33 5.26
CA THR A 83 16.51 -1.26 4.17
C THR A 83 15.26 -1.69 3.38
N TYR A 84 14.06 -1.43 3.91
CA TYR A 84 12.79 -1.78 3.29
C TYR A 84 12.12 -0.56 2.64
N TYR A 85 11.81 -0.71 1.36
CA TYR A 85 10.98 0.23 0.61
C TYR A 85 9.51 -0.16 0.77
N VAL A 86 8.68 0.82 1.10
CA VAL A 86 7.23 0.66 1.20
C VAL A 86 6.57 1.04 -0.13
N SER A 87 5.64 0.22 -0.60
CA SER A 87 4.81 0.52 -1.77
C SER A 87 3.37 0.02 -1.59
N LEU A 88 2.46 0.56 -2.40
CA LEU A 88 1.06 0.19 -2.42
C LEU A 88 0.61 -0.31 -3.79
N HIS A 89 -0.21 -1.35 -3.79
CA HIS A 89 -0.99 -1.75 -4.95
C HIS A 89 -2.33 -2.32 -4.55
N LYS A 90 -3.27 -2.38 -5.49
CA LYS A 90 -4.56 -3.02 -5.29
C LYS A 90 -4.55 -4.39 -5.94
N THR A 91 -5.12 -5.38 -5.26
CA THR A 91 -5.27 -6.72 -5.84
C THR A 91 -6.19 -6.70 -7.06
N THR A 92 -6.02 -7.67 -7.97
CA THR A 92 -6.86 -7.82 -9.17
C THR A 92 -8.34 -7.93 -8.82
N SER A 93 -8.67 -8.59 -7.71
CA SER A 93 -10.02 -8.71 -7.19
C SER A 93 -10.62 -7.41 -6.62
N LYS A 94 -9.79 -6.39 -6.39
CA LYS A 94 -10.11 -5.13 -5.70
C LYS A 94 -10.48 -5.25 -4.21
N HIS A 95 -10.49 -6.45 -3.62
CA HIS A 95 -10.85 -6.64 -2.21
C HIS A 95 -9.77 -6.16 -1.24
N TYR A 96 -8.51 -6.14 -1.67
CA TYR A 96 -7.41 -5.78 -0.78
C TYR A 96 -6.54 -4.67 -1.35
N VAL A 97 -6.19 -3.72 -0.49
CA VAL A 97 -5.01 -2.86 -0.65
C VAL A 97 -3.82 -3.59 -0.03
N VAL A 98 -2.74 -3.67 -0.79
CA VAL A 98 -1.51 -4.37 -0.42
C VAL A 98 -0.46 -3.35 -0.04
N ILE A 99 0.03 -3.43 1.20
CA ILE A 99 1.26 -2.76 1.62
C ILE A 99 2.40 -3.75 1.39
N HIS A 100 3.24 -3.47 0.40
CA HIS A 100 4.39 -4.31 0.08
C HIS A 100 5.66 -3.67 0.61
N LEU A 101 6.37 -4.43 1.44
CA LEU A 101 7.66 -4.09 2.02
C LEU A 101 8.71 -4.93 1.31
N ALA A 102 9.72 -4.27 0.75
CA ALA A 102 10.77 -4.96 0.00
C ALA A 102 12.15 -4.40 0.34
N SER A 103 13.05 -5.30 0.74
CA SER A 103 14.50 -5.06 0.73
C SER A 103 15.13 -5.80 -0.45
N ALA A 104 16.46 -5.77 -0.55
CA ALA A 104 17.19 -6.45 -1.62
C ALA A 104 16.98 -7.99 -1.66
N THR A 105 16.64 -8.63 -0.54
CA THR A 105 16.50 -10.10 -0.47
C THR A 105 15.28 -10.58 0.30
N THR A 106 14.46 -9.68 0.83
CA THR A 106 13.35 -10.04 1.73
C THR A 106 12.11 -9.22 1.44
N SER A 107 10.95 -9.87 1.49
CA SER A 107 9.66 -9.19 1.38
C SER A 107 8.75 -9.47 2.56
N GLU A 108 7.85 -8.52 2.84
CA GLU A 108 6.67 -8.72 3.69
C GLU A 108 5.47 -8.02 3.04
N VAL A 109 4.34 -8.69 3.06
CA VAL A 109 3.06 -8.15 2.59
C VAL A 109 2.14 -7.99 3.78
N ARG A 110 1.53 -6.81 3.87
CA ARG A 110 0.39 -6.55 4.74
C ARG A 110 -0.83 -6.21 3.88
N LEU A 111 -2.00 -6.59 4.35
CA LEU A 111 -3.26 -6.42 3.65
C LEU A 111 -4.20 -5.53 4.45
N LEU A 112 -4.89 -4.64 3.75
CA LEU A 112 -6.02 -3.87 4.23
C LEU A 112 -7.26 -4.31 3.42
N ASP A 113 -8.39 -4.49 4.09
CA ASP A 113 -9.66 -4.67 3.39
C ASP A 113 -10.08 -3.36 2.71
N ALA A 114 -10.27 -3.39 1.39
CA ALA A 114 -10.60 -2.21 0.61
C ALA A 114 -12.09 -1.81 0.72
N GLU A 115 -12.93 -2.66 1.31
CA GLU A 115 -14.35 -2.37 1.59
C GLU A 115 -14.56 -1.67 2.95
N MET A 116 -13.54 -1.67 3.82
CA MET A 116 -13.62 -1.09 5.15
C MET A 116 -12.88 0.26 5.21
N ALA A 117 -13.63 1.34 5.44
CA ALA A 117 -13.05 2.69 5.53
C ALA A 117 -12.01 2.82 6.67
N ASP A 118 -12.22 2.09 7.77
CA ASP A 118 -11.36 2.06 8.95
C ASP A 118 -10.42 0.85 9.00
N ALA A 119 -10.18 0.16 7.86
CA ALA A 119 -9.32 -1.02 7.80
C ALA A 119 -7.96 -0.83 8.49
N GLU A 120 -7.55 -1.83 9.26
CA GLU A 120 -6.24 -1.95 9.88
C GLU A 120 -5.42 -3.04 9.18
N PRO A 121 -4.11 -2.87 9.00
CA PRO A 121 -3.30 -3.78 8.21
C PRO A 121 -3.00 -5.06 8.98
N PHE A 122 -3.18 -6.21 8.33
CA PHE A 122 -2.75 -7.51 8.87
C PHE A 122 -1.61 -8.10 8.04
N VAL A 123 -0.67 -8.78 8.70
CA VAL A 123 0.46 -9.42 8.04
C VAL A 123 -0.02 -10.68 7.32
N PHE A 124 0.24 -10.78 6.01
CA PHE A 124 -0.06 -12.01 5.25
C PHE A 124 0.95 -13.11 5.61
N LEU A 125 2.23 -12.81 5.50
CA LEU A 125 3.31 -13.72 5.91
C LEU A 125 4.48 -12.90 6.49
N PRO A 126 4.92 -13.15 7.73
CA PRO A 126 6.03 -12.41 8.32
C PRO A 126 7.30 -12.49 7.48
N ARG A 127 8.07 -11.39 7.41
CA ARG A 127 9.36 -11.38 6.72
C ARG A 127 10.29 -12.49 7.22
N ARG A 128 11.01 -13.11 6.27
CA ARG A 128 12.07 -14.08 6.54
C ARG A 128 13.27 -13.74 5.67
N LYS A 129 14.46 -13.74 6.26
CA LYS A 129 15.70 -13.47 5.53
C LYS A 129 15.81 -14.36 4.28
N ASP A 130 16.21 -13.75 3.17
CA ASP A 130 16.41 -14.38 1.85
C ASP A 130 15.14 -15.02 1.28
N HIS A 131 13.97 -14.50 1.68
CA HIS A 131 12.66 -14.91 1.18
C HIS A 131 11.93 -13.70 0.59
N GLU A 132 11.88 -13.67 -0.73
CA GLU A 132 11.13 -12.69 -1.51
C GLU A 132 9.81 -13.30 -1.96
N TYR A 133 8.78 -12.46 -1.92
CA TYR A 133 7.50 -12.82 -2.50
C TYR A 133 6.64 -11.59 -2.86
N SER A 134 5.75 -11.80 -3.81
CA SER A 134 4.70 -10.85 -4.19
C SER A 134 3.34 -11.54 -4.15
N LEU A 135 2.30 -10.78 -3.82
CA LEU A 135 0.95 -11.29 -3.58
C LEU A 135 -0.07 -10.59 -4.47
N ASP A 136 -0.99 -11.37 -5.02
CA ASP A 136 -2.24 -10.89 -5.62
C ASP A 136 -3.43 -11.72 -5.10
N HIS A 137 -4.64 -11.22 -5.31
CA HIS A 137 -5.89 -11.92 -4.96
C HIS A 137 -6.87 -11.84 -6.12
N TYR A 138 -7.47 -12.99 -6.47
CA TYR A 138 -8.49 -13.13 -7.52
C TYR A 138 -9.35 -14.38 -7.27
N GLN A 139 -10.65 -14.32 -7.59
CA GLN A 139 -11.59 -15.45 -7.43
C GLN A 139 -11.45 -16.21 -6.09
N HIS A 140 -11.47 -15.47 -4.98
CA HIS A 140 -11.38 -16.00 -3.60
C HIS A 140 -10.08 -16.75 -3.26
N ARG A 141 -9.00 -16.49 -4.03
CA ARG A 141 -7.70 -17.13 -3.89
C ARG A 141 -6.59 -16.10 -3.90
N PHE A 142 -5.61 -16.31 -3.05
CA PHE A 142 -4.35 -15.58 -3.09
C PHE A 142 -3.37 -16.30 -4.02
N TYR A 143 -2.71 -15.52 -4.87
CA TYR A 143 -1.66 -15.96 -5.79
C TYR A 143 -0.34 -15.38 -5.31
N LEU A 144 0.60 -16.27 -4.99
CA LEU A 144 1.89 -15.92 -4.41
C LEU A 144 3.00 -16.30 -5.36
N ARG A 145 3.83 -15.34 -5.79
CA ARG A 145 5.09 -15.62 -6.48
C ARG A 145 6.23 -15.55 -5.47
N SER A 146 6.98 -16.63 -5.27
CA SER A 146 8.00 -16.68 -4.20
C SER A 146 9.24 -17.50 -4.54
N ASN A 147 10.40 -17.08 -4.03
CA ASN A 147 11.70 -17.75 -4.19
C ASN A 147 12.04 -18.78 -3.07
N ARG A 148 11.11 -19.08 -2.14
CA ARG A 148 11.36 -19.85 -0.89
C ARG A 148 12.12 -21.18 -1.05
N HIS A 149 12.01 -21.84 -2.21
CA HIS A 149 12.63 -23.14 -2.48
C HIS A 149 13.76 -23.06 -3.53
N GLY A 150 14.42 -21.90 -3.64
CA GLY A 150 15.53 -21.67 -4.58
C GLY A 150 15.10 -21.47 -6.04
N LYS A 151 13.79 -21.55 -6.33
CA LYS A 151 13.17 -21.22 -7.60
C LYS A 151 11.93 -20.37 -7.35
N THR A 152 11.66 -19.43 -8.25
CA THR A 152 10.42 -18.66 -8.24
C THR A 152 9.24 -19.56 -8.61
N LEU A 153 8.35 -19.79 -7.63
CA LEU A 153 7.19 -20.67 -7.76
C LEU A 153 5.90 -19.88 -7.48
N ALA A 154 4.84 -20.25 -8.19
CA ALA A 154 3.49 -19.72 -7.98
C ALA A 154 2.70 -20.65 -7.04
N TYR A 155 2.22 -20.14 -5.92
CA TYR A 155 1.36 -20.86 -4.99
C TYR A 155 -0.04 -20.25 -4.96
N THR A 156 -1.02 -21.08 -4.64
CA THR A 156 -2.40 -20.63 -4.42
C THR A 156 -2.81 -20.95 -3.00
N VAL A 157 -3.25 -19.93 -2.26
CA VAL A 157 -3.72 -20.08 -0.87
C VAL A 157 -5.21 -19.69 -0.83
N PRO A 158 -6.10 -20.53 -0.26
CA PRO A 158 -7.50 -20.14 -0.09
C PRO A 158 -7.61 -18.97 0.90
N ALA A 159 -8.46 -17.98 0.59
CA ALA A 159 -8.60 -16.79 1.44
C ALA A 159 -9.07 -17.10 2.88
N CYS A 160 -9.84 -18.19 3.07
CA CYS A 160 -10.37 -18.60 4.38
C CYS A 160 -9.29 -19.05 5.39
N VAL A 161 -8.07 -19.40 4.94
CA VAL A 161 -7.03 -19.95 5.82
C VAL A 161 -6.26 -18.87 6.61
N MET A 162 -6.44 -17.60 6.27
CA MET A 162 -5.64 -16.50 6.86
C MET A 162 -6.16 -15.98 8.20
N SER A 163 -7.28 -16.49 8.74
CA SER A 163 -7.92 -15.95 9.94
C SER A 163 -7.48 -16.60 11.27
N ASN A 164 -6.46 -17.47 11.32
CA ASN A 164 -6.02 -18.10 12.58
C ASN A 164 -4.55 -18.53 12.56
N SER A 165 -3.64 -17.64 12.99
CA SER A 165 -2.33 -18.06 13.52
C SER A 165 -1.74 -17.00 14.46
N GLY A 166 -2.52 -16.62 15.47
CA GLY A 166 -2.10 -15.68 16.52
C GLY A 166 -2.76 -16.04 17.84
N LYS A 167 -2.43 -17.21 18.39
CA LYS A 167 -2.53 -17.60 19.81
C LYS A 167 -2.09 -19.07 19.96
N SER A 168 -0.84 -19.26 20.37
CA SER A 168 -0.40 -20.38 21.21
C SER A 168 0.76 -19.88 22.06
#